data_AF-A0A520HZP4-F1
#
_entry.id   AF-A0A520HZP4-F1
#
_cell.length_a   1.000
_cell.length_b   1.000
_cell.length_c   1.000
_cell.angle_alpha   90.00
_cell.angle_beta   90.00
_cell.angle_gamma   90.00
#
_symmetry.space_group_name_H-M   'P 1'
#
loop_
_entity.id
_entity.type
_entity.pdbx_description
1 polymer ?
#
loop_
_entity_poly.entity_id
_entity_poly.type
_entity_poly.pdbx_seq_one_letter_code
_entity_poly.pdbx_strand_id
1 'polypeptide(L)'
;MTWSSSASRIRYIGKPLVVRRPTPAAVKNSSRFRVDRRYAATRGRPLRAVRTRPADLAGDRLRAARRTRLSAGAARGVARAGGGAAPAGGSTRRSSSGRSETILVQRRARAWIDLNRAEDERDPKVDTGARPGAPTTPKLRSGLGLVPARVSGAGALWRNRFAGAAIDDRIAADHRPYHARLALLLARARAAFGTAVLLDLHSMPTLGAGRPRVVLGDRFGTSAGGRFVARAEAAVAAAARMPAALNAPYAGGHVVHRHGDPRRGVHAIQLELDRTLYLDASLDGLGEGAAATAAIVRAVIDALADEALPSARMAAE
;
A
#
# COMPACT_ATOMS: atom_id res chain seq x y z
N MET A 1 -11.61 -37.47 9.07
CA MET A 1 -11.14 -36.54 8.02
C MET A 1 -11.59 -35.15 8.44
N THR A 2 -10.66 -34.23 8.71
CA THR A 2 -10.99 -32.85 9.09
C THR A 2 -9.95 -31.92 8.48
N TRP A 3 -10.36 -31.25 7.41
CA TRP A 3 -9.69 -30.09 6.83
C TRP A 3 -10.12 -28.84 7.59
N SER A 4 -9.18 -27.99 7.98
CA SER A 4 -9.49 -26.64 8.46
C SER A 4 -8.35 -25.68 8.12
N SER A 5 -8.75 -24.50 7.63
CA SER A 5 -7.99 -23.28 7.42
C SER A 5 -7.22 -23.14 6.09
N SER A 6 -7.92 -22.72 5.04
CA SER A 6 -7.38 -21.84 4.00
C SER A 6 -8.21 -20.55 3.95
N ALA A 7 -7.86 -19.58 4.79
CA ALA A 7 -8.32 -18.20 4.64
C ALA A 7 -7.35 -17.49 3.69
N SER A 8 -7.83 -17.19 2.49
CA SER A 8 -7.13 -16.50 1.41
C SER A 8 -6.53 -15.18 1.90
N ARG A 9 -5.20 -15.12 2.04
CA ARG A 9 -4.46 -13.88 2.29
C ARG A 9 -4.30 -13.12 0.98
N ILE A 10 -5.34 -12.39 0.58
CA ILE A 10 -5.24 -11.38 -0.48
C ILE A 10 -4.37 -10.24 0.06
N ARG A 11 -3.10 -10.19 -0.36
CA ARG A 11 -2.20 -9.06 -0.05
C ARG A 11 -2.50 -7.93 -1.02
N TYR A 12 -3.32 -7.00 -0.56
CA TYR A 12 -3.48 -5.69 -1.20
C TYR A 12 -2.24 -4.84 -0.90
N ILE A 13 -1.65 -4.25 -1.94
CA ILE A 13 -0.45 -3.43 -1.80
C ILE A 13 -0.76 -1.99 -2.21
N GLY A 14 -1.64 -1.33 -1.45
CA GLY A 14 -1.83 0.13 -1.43
C GLY A 14 -0.54 0.80 -0.95
N LYS A 15 0.25 1.42 -1.84
CA LYS A 15 1.47 2.14 -1.43
C LYS A 15 1.40 3.59 -1.89
N PRO A 16 1.44 4.58 -1.00
CA PRO A 16 1.85 5.94 -1.34
C PRO A 16 3.38 6.07 -1.31
N LEU A 17 3.96 6.74 -2.30
CA LEU A 17 5.39 7.07 -2.33
C LEU A 17 5.64 8.59 -2.44
N VAL A 18 6.56 9.09 -1.61
CA VAL A 18 7.02 10.50 -1.56
C VAL A 18 8.55 10.56 -1.73
N VAL A 19 9.05 11.28 -2.73
CA VAL A 19 10.48 11.38 -3.11
C VAL A 19 11.21 12.54 -2.38
N ARG A 20 12.49 12.37 -2.02
CA ARG A 20 13.42 13.42 -1.58
C ARG A 20 14.76 13.33 -2.32
N ARG A 21 15.41 14.47 -2.56
CA ARG A 21 16.84 14.57 -2.95
C ARG A 21 17.73 14.70 -1.69
N PRO A 22 18.98 14.19 -1.69
CA PRO A 22 19.96 14.53 -0.66
C PRO A 22 20.51 15.95 -0.91
N THR A 23 20.77 16.68 0.17
CA THR A 23 21.50 17.96 0.15
C THR A 23 23.01 17.72 -0.09
N PRO A 24 23.70 18.58 -0.85
CA PRO A 24 25.15 18.48 -1.03
C PRO A 24 25.86 19.15 0.16
N ALA A 25 26.18 18.36 1.20
CA ALA A 25 27.25 18.68 2.14
C ALA A 25 27.70 17.42 2.89
N ALA A 26 29.02 17.27 3.01
CA ALA A 26 29.77 16.28 3.80
C ALA A 26 29.99 14.88 3.17
N VAL A 27 30.79 14.84 2.10
CA VAL A 27 31.88 13.85 2.02
C VAL A 27 33.13 14.56 2.54
N LYS A 28 33.56 14.24 3.76
CA LYS A 28 34.97 14.30 4.20
C LYS A 28 35.10 13.53 5.53
N ASN A 29 36.14 12.71 5.55
CA ASN A 29 36.66 11.86 6.63
C ASN A 29 35.98 10.51 6.90
N SER A 30 36.62 9.51 6.32
CA SER A 30 36.76 8.15 6.81
C SER A 30 37.28 8.09 8.26
N SER A 31 36.98 6.96 8.90
CA SER A 31 37.56 6.38 10.12
C SER A 31 36.89 6.66 11.47
N ARG A 32 36.64 5.53 12.18
CA ARG A 32 36.35 5.33 13.61
C ARG A 32 34.89 5.37 14.08
N PHE A 33 34.34 4.16 14.21
CA PHE A 33 33.35 3.80 15.23
C PHE A 33 33.83 4.23 16.62
N ARG A 34 32.98 4.93 17.40
CA ARG A 34 32.95 4.81 18.86
C ARG A 34 31.53 4.56 19.31
N VAL A 35 31.39 3.47 20.07
CA VAL A 35 30.23 3.11 20.87
C VAL A 35 30.32 3.93 22.14
N ASP A 36 29.29 4.71 22.46
CA ASP A 36 29.07 5.14 23.84
C ASP A 36 27.94 4.34 24.47
N ARG A 37 28.21 3.87 25.68
CA ARG A 37 27.54 2.83 26.44
C ARG A 37 27.05 3.50 27.73
N ARG A 38 25.77 3.24 28.04
CA ARG A 38 25.07 3.32 29.34
C ARG A 38 24.25 4.59 29.60
N TYR A 39 22.94 4.41 29.60
CA TYR A 39 22.19 4.38 30.87
C TYR A 39 21.13 3.25 30.82
N ALA A 40 21.25 2.31 31.74
CA ALA A 40 20.23 1.32 32.15
C ALA A 40 19.40 1.96 33.29
N ALA A 41 18.24 1.50 33.76
CA ALA A 41 17.59 0.19 33.81
C ALA A 41 16.09 0.43 34.09
N THR A 42 15.13 -0.36 33.60
CA THR A 42 14.53 -1.57 34.22
C THR A 42 13.21 -1.80 33.43
N ARG A 43 12.66 -2.96 33.09
CA ARG A 43 12.87 -4.41 33.29
C ARG A 43 12.08 -5.12 32.15
N GLY A 44 12.52 -6.31 31.70
CA GLY A 44 11.62 -7.26 30.99
C GLY A 44 11.97 -7.75 29.57
N ARG A 45 13.27 -7.85 29.22
CA ARG A 45 13.99 -8.63 28.16
C ARG A 45 13.38 -9.07 26.78
N PRO A 46 14.24 -9.20 25.74
CA PRO A 46 13.88 -9.18 24.33
C PRO A 46 14.03 -10.54 23.61
N LEU A 47 13.31 -10.73 22.49
CA LEU A 47 13.58 -11.83 21.55
C LEU A 47 14.47 -11.38 20.38
N ARG A 48 15.45 -12.24 20.10
CA ARG A 48 16.61 -12.10 19.20
C ARG A 48 16.23 -11.77 17.74
N ALA A 49 17.03 -10.90 17.13
CA ALA A 49 17.13 -10.79 15.68
C ALA A 49 18.03 -11.92 15.14
N VAL A 50 17.49 -12.76 14.27
CA VAL A 50 18.28 -13.69 13.45
C VAL A 50 18.74 -12.93 12.20
N ARG A 51 20.04 -12.95 11.98
CA ARG A 51 20.74 -12.35 10.84
C ARG A 51 20.90 -13.47 9.81
N THR A 52 20.45 -13.27 8.57
CA THR A 52 20.87 -14.10 7.44
C THR A 52 21.62 -13.23 6.45
N ARG A 53 22.84 -13.64 6.12
CA ARG A 53 23.63 -13.18 4.97
C ARG A 53 23.41 -14.17 3.81
N PRO A 54 23.58 -13.73 2.56
CA PRO A 54 23.32 -14.55 1.38
C PRO A 54 24.50 -15.48 1.04
N ALA A 55 24.17 -16.57 0.34
CA ALA A 55 25.00 -17.64 -0.22
C ALA A 55 25.40 -18.77 0.74
N ASP A 56 24.77 -19.93 0.59
CA ASP A 56 25.45 -21.21 0.31
C ASP A 56 24.46 -22.24 -0.26
N LEU A 57 24.99 -23.06 -1.15
CA LEU A 57 24.34 -24.01 -2.06
C LEU A 57 23.90 -25.33 -1.38
N ALA A 58 22.94 -25.99 -2.04
CA ALA A 58 22.77 -27.44 -2.20
C ALA A 58 22.41 -28.34 -0.99
N GLY A 59 21.43 -29.23 -1.22
CA GLY A 59 21.42 -30.59 -0.65
C GLY A 59 20.41 -30.92 0.47
N ASP A 60 19.56 -31.92 0.18
CA ASP A 60 19.01 -32.95 1.07
C ASP A 60 17.83 -32.74 2.05
N ARG A 61 16.66 -33.22 1.59
CA ARG A 61 15.82 -34.37 2.07
C ARG A 61 15.57 -34.67 3.58
N LEU A 62 14.27 -34.99 3.82
CA LEU A 62 13.63 -36.05 4.68
C LEU A 62 13.01 -35.70 6.06
N ARG A 63 11.66 -35.92 6.13
CA ARG A 63 10.77 -36.54 7.18
C ARG A 63 10.82 -36.03 8.64
N ALA A 64 9.84 -36.17 9.54
CA ALA A 64 8.38 -36.41 9.64
C ALA A 64 8.06 -36.42 11.17
N ALA A 65 6.83 -36.08 11.60
CA ALA A 65 6.01 -36.78 12.63
C ALA A 65 5.15 -35.92 13.61
N ARG A 66 3.84 -36.26 13.63
CA ARG A 66 2.85 -36.45 14.75
C ARG A 66 2.50 -35.26 15.66
N ARG A 67 1.26 -34.71 15.67
CA ARG A 67 -0.08 -35.16 16.16
C ARG A 67 -0.23 -35.35 17.68
N THR A 68 -1.08 -34.51 18.29
CA THR A 68 -1.97 -34.84 19.42
C THR A 68 -3.26 -33.99 19.33
N ARG A 69 -4.42 -34.64 19.55
CA ARG A 69 -5.79 -34.09 19.60
C ARG A 69 -6.18 -33.78 21.06
N LEU A 70 -7.17 -32.89 21.25
CA LEU A 70 -8.32 -32.94 22.20
C LEU A 70 -9.13 -31.64 21.94
N SER A 71 -10.31 -31.71 21.29
CA SER A 71 -11.68 -31.84 21.83
C SER A 71 -12.33 -30.52 22.27
N ALA A 72 -13.62 -30.42 21.95
CA ALA A 72 -14.47 -29.23 21.92
C ALA A 72 -14.79 -28.62 23.29
N GLY A 73 -15.08 -27.31 23.30
CA GLY A 73 -15.63 -26.59 24.45
C GLY A 73 -16.06 -25.17 24.05
N ALA A 74 -17.29 -24.81 24.40
CA ALA A 74 -18.00 -23.58 24.06
C ALA A 74 -17.23 -22.29 24.40
N ALA A 75 -17.42 -21.23 23.60
CA ALA A 75 -16.98 -19.88 23.95
C ALA A 75 -18.20 -18.97 24.19
N ARG A 76 -18.60 -18.89 25.46
CA ARG A 76 -19.20 -17.68 26.04
C ARG A 76 -18.05 -16.82 26.57
N GLY A 77 -18.14 -15.50 26.38
CA GLY A 77 -17.73 -14.54 27.39
C GLY A 77 -16.39 -13.82 27.25
N VAL A 78 -16.56 -12.50 27.06
CA VAL A 78 -15.80 -11.40 27.67
C VAL A 78 -14.58 -10.84 26.93
N ALA A 79 -14.75 -9.56 26.59
CA ALA A 79 -13.77 -8.63 26.10
C ALA A 79 -12.58 -8.43 27.06
N ARG A 80 -11.40 -8.18 26.50
CA ARG A 80 -10.42 -7.27 27.12
C ARG A 80 -9.71 -6.46 26.04
N ALA A 81 -9.84 -5.15 26.18
CA ALA A 81 -9.04 -4.14 25.51
C ALA A 81 -7.58 -4.20 26.01
N GLY A 82 -6.64 -3.80 25.14
CA GLY A 82 -5.26 -3.50 25.52
C GLY A 82 -4.23 -4.00 24.51
N GLY A 83 -3.65 -3.09 23.73
CA GLY A 83 -2.47 -3.37 22.91
C GLY A 83 -2.50 -2.65 21.56
N GLY A 84 -2.19 -1.36 21.56
CA GLY A 84 -2.05 -0.56 20.34
C GLY A 84 -0.98 -1.11 19.41
N ALA A 85 -1.40 -1.66 18.28
CA ALA A 85 -0.54 -1.97 17.14
C ALA A 85 -0.79 -0.94 16.05
N ALA A 86 0.26 -0.23 15.65
CA ALA A 86 0.18 0.80 14.61
C ALA A 86 -0.40 0.22 13.30
N PRO A 87 -1.44 0.83 12.71
CA PRO A 87 -2.22 0.25 11.60
C PRO A 87 -1.47 0.27 10.25
N ALA A 88 -0.47 1.15 10.12
CA ALA A 88 0.40 1.26 8.96
C ALA A 88 1.85 1.40 9.42
N GLY A 89 2.73 0.53 8.91
CA GLY A 89 4.18 0.66 9.10
C GLY A 89 4.74 1.62 8.05
N GLY A 90 5.40 2.69 8.49
CA GLY A 90 6.16 3.57 7.60
C GLY A 90 7.63 3.15 7.59
N SER A 91 8.20 2.94 6.41
CA SER A 91 9.65 2.75 6.25
C SER A 91 10.16 3.75 5.23
N THR A 92 11.27 4.42 5.57
CA THR A 92 12.02 5.25 4.64
C THR A 92 13.15 4.40 4.07
N ARG A 93 13.19 4.23 2.75
CA ARG A 93 14.33 3.61 2.06
C ARG A 93 15.08 4.67 1.26
N ARG A 94 16.42 4.54 1.24
CA ARG A 94 17.24 5.21 0.24
C ARG A 94 17.37 4.31 -0.98
N SER A 95 17.13 4.85 -2.16
CA SER A 95 17.45 4.19 -3.42
C SER A 95 18.97 4.15 -3.61
N SER A 96 19.45 3.29 -4.52
CA SER A 96 20.85 3.27 -4.96
C SER A 96 21.30 4.61 -5.56
N SER A 97 20.36 5.45 -6.01
CA SER A 97 20.59 6.81 -6.53
C SER A 97 20.64 7.90 -5.43
N GLY A 98 20.64 7.53 -4.15
CA GLY A 98 20.72 8.47 -3.02
C GLY A 98 19.41 9.23 -2.73
N ARG A 99 18.34 8.96 -3.49
CA ARG A 99 17.01 9.54 -3.27
C ARG A 99 16.36 8.84 -2.08
N SER A 100 15.64 9.58 -1.25
CA SER A 100 14.92 8.96 -0.14
C SER A 100 13.43 8.95 -0.43
N GLU A 101 12.82 7.77 -0.39
CA GLU A 101 11.39 7.66 -0.51
C GLU A 101 10.75 7.16 0.78
N THR A 102 9.53 7.63 1.04
CA THR A 102 8.72 7.10 2.14
C THR A 102 7.62 6.22 1.59
N ILE A 103 7.48 5.01 2.16
CA ILE A 103 6.42 4.08 1.81
C ILE A 103 5.52 3.89 3.04
N LEU A 104 4.21 4.01 2.85
CA LEU A 104 3.22 3.50 3.80
C LEU A 104 2.61 2.21 3.26
N VAL A 105 2.38 1.25 4.16
CA VAL A 105 1.71 -0.01 3.80
C VAL A 105 0.62 -0.28 4.81
N GLN A 106 -0.60 -0.47 4.32
CA GLN A 106 -1.68 -1.02 5.11
C GLN A 106 -1.33 -2.45 5.52
N ARG A 107 -1.22 -2.71 6.83
CA ARG A 107 -0.86 -4.05 7.32
C ARG A 107 -2.07 -4.95 7.54
N ARG A 108 -3.23 -4.36 7.85
CA ARG A 108 -4.51 -5.08 7.94
C ARG A 108 -5.04 -5.35 6.54
N ALA A 109 -5.76 -6.46 6.36
CA ALA A 109 -6.38 -6.76 5.09
C ALA A 109 -7.39 -5.66 4.71
N ARG A 110 -7.48 -5.31 3.42
CA ARG A 110 -8.48 -4.36 2.90
C ARG A 110 -9.92 -4.77 3.25
N ALA A 111 -10.18 -6.07 3.37
CA ALA A 111 -11.47 -6.58 3.83
C ALA A 111 -11.85 -6.06 5.24
N TRP A 112 -10.86 -5.86 6.13
CA TRP A 112 -11.11 -5.32 7.47
C TRP A 112 -11.61 -3.87 7.41
N ILE A 113 -10.90 -3.03 6.65
CA ILE A 113 -11.27 -1.66 6.29
C ILE A 113 -10.49 -1.25 5.04
N ASP A 114 -11.17 -0.65 4.06
CA ASP A 114 -10.58 -0.18 2.83
C ASP A 114 -10.13 1.28 2.98
N LEU A 115 -8.81 1.49 3.10
CA LEU A 115 -8.22 2.82 3.20
C LEU A 115 -8.35 3.64 1.90
N ASN A 116 -8.80 3.03 0.81
CA ASN A 116 -9.11 3.70 -0.46
C ASN A 116 -10.63 3.89 -0.67
N ARG A 117 -11.38 4.01 0.43
CA ARG A 117 -12.80 4.43 0.48
C ARG A 117 -13.00 5.56 1.47
N ALA A 118 -14.02 6.37 1.21
CA ALA A 118 -14.40 7.42 2.15
C ALA A 118 -15.10 6.82 3.39
N GLU A 119 -15.05 7.54 4.52
CA GLU A 119 -15.63 7.09 5.79
C GLU A 119 -17.15 6.90 5.72
N ASP A 120 -17.82 7.59 4.79
CA ASP A 120 -19.25 7.56 4.55
C ASP A 120 -19.69 6.51 3.51
N GLU A 121 -18.76 5.84 2.82
CA GLU A 121 -19.06 4.71 1.93
C GLU A 121 -19.39 3.43 2.71
N ARG A 122 -20.33 3.52 3.65
CA ARG A 122 -20.75 2.45 4.56
C ARG A 122 -21.88 1.63 3.92
N ASP A 123 -21.66 0.33 3.76
CA ASP A 123 -22.63 -0.57 3.10
C ASP A 123 -23.63 -1.12 4.13
N PRO A 124 -24.95 -0.84 4.01
CA PRO A 124 -25.95 -1.33 4.94
C PRO A 124 -26.02 -2.86 5.01
N LYS A 125 -25.52 -3.59 4.00
CA LYS A 125 -25.45 -5.06 4.00
C LYS A 125 -24.47 -5.63 5.03
N VAL A 126 -23.50 -4.84 5.48
CA VAL A 126 -22.51 -5.25 6.48
C VAL A 126 -22.45 -4.35 7.71
N ASP A 127 -23.14 -3.22 7.68
CA ASP A 127 -23.03 -2.20 8.70
C ASP A 127 -24.41 -1.76 9.18
N THR A 128 -24.66 -1.89 10.48
CA THR A 128 -25.91 -1.45 11.13
C THR A 128 -25.98 0.06 11.33
N GLY A 129 -24.85 0.76 11.31
CA GLY A 129 -24.77 2.22 11.41
C GLY A 129 -24.77 2.95 10.06
N ALA A 130 -24.88 2.23 8.93
CA ALA A 130 -24.99 2.86 7.62
C ALA A 130 -26.31 3.65 7.51
N ARG A 131 -26.23 4.89 7.01
CA ARG A 131 -27.39 5.76 6.85
C ARG A 131 -28.33 5.19 5.76
N PRO A 132 -29.61 4.91 6.08
CA PRO A 132 -30.58 4.53 5.07
C PRO A 132 -30.72 5.63 4.00
N GLY A 133 -30.79 5.25 2.73
CA GLY A 133 -31.03 6.18 1.63
C GLY A 133 -29.84 7.09 1.24
N ALA A 134 -28.66 6.92 1.84
CA ALA A 134 -27.48 7.69 1.44
C ALA A 134 -27.12 7.43 -0.05
N PRO A 135 -26.70 8.47 -0.81
CA PRO A 135 -26.24 8.29 -2.18
C PRO A 135 -25.15 7.22 -2.27
N THR A 136 -25.32 6.25 -3.17
CA THR A 136 -24.41 5.10 -3.27
C THR A 136 -23.53 5.20 -4.50
N THR A 137 -22.22 4.99 -4.32
CA THR A 137 -21.29 4.86 -5.45
C THR A 137 -21.52 3.52 -6.16
N PRO A 138 -21.21 3.39 -7.47
CA PRO A 138 -21.27 2.09 -8.15
C PRO A 138 -20.47 0.99 -7.45
N LYS A 139 -19.32 1.35 -6.85
CA LYS A 139 -18.48 0.42 -6.08
C LYS A 139 -19.14 0.01 -4.76
N LEU A 140 -19.82 0.93 -4.07
CA LEU A 140 -20.59 0.58 -2.87
C LEU A 140 -21.73 -0.38 -3.22
N ARG A 141 -22.46 -0.12 -4.32
CA ARG A 141 -23.55 -1.01 -4.78
C ARG A 141 -23.07 -2.42 -5.10
N SER A 142 -21.84 -2.58 -5.61
CA SER A 142 -21.23 -3.89 -5.86
C SER A 142 -20.63 -4.56 -4.61
N GLY A 143 -20.83 -3.98 -3.41
CA GLY A 143 -20.37 -4.53 -2.15
C GLY A 143 -18.91 -4.24 -1.84
N LEU A 144 -18.31 -3.22 -2.47
CA LEU A 144 -16.92 -2.80 -2.30
C LEU A 144 -16.83 -1.44 -1.59
N GLY A 145 -17.59 -1.25 -0.51
CA GLY A 145 -17.56 -0.08 0.37
C GLY A 145 -16.37 -0.05 1.34
N LEU A 146 -16.44 0.85 2.33
CA LEU A 146 -15.44 1.04 3.38
C LEU A 146 -15.08 -0.25 4.11
N VAL A 147 -16.09 -1.09 4.38
CA VAL A 147 -15.88 -2.50 4.70
C VAL A 147 -16.50 -3.31 3.57
N PRO A 148 -15.69 -3.99 2.74
CA PRO A 148 -16.21 -4.79 1.65
C PRO A 148 -17.18 -5.87 2.16
N ALA A 149 -18.34 -5.94 1.55
CA ALA A 149 -19.36 -6.96 1.82
C ALA A 149 -19.10 -8.25 1.05
N ARG A 150 -18.50 -8.13 -0.13
CA ARG A 150 -18.25 -9.25 -1.03
C ARG A 150 -16.91 -9.09 -1.74
N VAL A 151 -16.37 -10.20 -2.22
CA VAL A 151 -15.22 -10.22 -3.15
C VAL A 151 -15.60 -11.03 -4.37
N SER A 152 -15.12 -10.59 -5.54
CA SER A 152 -15.33 -11.32 -6.80
C SER A 152 -14.84 -12.76 -6.66
N GLY A 153 -15.68 -13.73 -7.04
CA GLY A 153 -15.40 -15.17 -6.96
C GLY A 153 -15.55 -15.82 -5.57
N ALA A 154 -15.62 -15.04 -4.48
CA ALA A 154 -15.72 -15.58 -3.11
C ALA A 154 -17.08 -15.36 -2.43
N GLY A 155 -17.96 -14.55 -3.02
CA GLY A 155 -19.28 -14.29 -2.46
C GLY A 155 -19.26 -13.36 -1.25
N ALA A 156 -20.15 -13.59 -0.27
CA ALA A 156 -20.25 -12.79 0.95
C ALA A 156 -19.04 -13.04 1.88
N LEU A 157 -18.40 -11.96 2.33
CA LEU A 157 -17.25 -12.05 3.22
C LEU A 157 -17.63 -12.29 4.69
N TRP A 158 -18.81 -11.83 5.09
CA TRP A 158 -19.22 -11.80 6.49
C TRP A 158 -20.51 -12.58 6.68
N ARG A 159 -20.59 -13.32 7.80
CA ARG A 159 -21.82 -14.04 8.19
C ARG A 159 -22.87 -13.10 8.77
N ASN A 160 -22.42 -12.08 9.51
CA ASN A 160 -23.27 -11.13 10.22
C ASN A 160 -22.84 -9.70 9.90
N ARG A 161 -23.77 -8.76 10.06
CA ARG A 161 -23.48 -7.33 10.04
C ARG A 161 -22.70 -6.93 11.29
N PHE A 162 -21.90 -5.88 11.17
CA PHE A 162 -21.22 -5.23 12.28
C PHE A 162 -22.11 -4.16 12.92
N ALA A 163 -21.95 -3.98 14.23
CA ALA A 163 -22.45 -2.79 14.93
C ALA A 163 -21.82 -1.54 14.31
N GLY A 164 -22.59 -0.45 14.18
CA GLY A 164 -22.06 0.83 13.66
C GLY A 164 -20.82 1.31 14.41
N ALA A 165 -20.85 1.23 15.75
CA ALA A 165 -19.73 1.57 16.61
C ALA A 165 -18.47 0.73 16.34
N ALA A 166 -18.61 -0.55 15.97
CA ALA A 166 -17.47 -1.41 15.67
C ALA A 166 -16.77 -1.00 14.36
N ILE A 167 -17.46 -0.33 13.45
CA ILE A 167 -16.89 0.24 12.23
C ILE A 167 -16.26 1.61 12.55
N ASP A 168 -16.89 2.41 13.40
CA ASP A 168 -16.33 3.67 13.88
C ASP A 168 -14.98 3.46 14.60
N ASP A 169 -14.87 2.39 15.39
CA ASP A 169 -13.60 1.97 16.01
C ASP A 169 -12.52 1.66 14.96
N ARG A 170 -12.87 1.01 13.84
CA ARG A 170 -11.91 0.77 12.74
C ARG A 170 -11.51 2.05 12.05
N ILE A 171 -12.46 2.97 11.85
CA ILE A 171 -12.17 4.28 11.27
C ILE A 171 -11.17 5.04 12.14
N ALA A 172 -11.42 5.09 13.46
CA ALA A 172 -10.57 5.77 14.42
C ALA A 172 -9.19 5.11 14.56
N ALA A 173 -9.13 3.78 14.58
CA ALA A 173 -7.90 3.03 14.82
C ALA A 173 -7.03 2.85 13.57
N ASP A 174 -7.63 2.75 12.37
CA ASP A 174 -6.92 2.37 11.14
C ASP A 174 -6.99 3.43 10.04
N HIS A 175 -8.19 3.97 9.77
CA HIS A 175 -8.44 4.85 8.60
C HIS A 175 -7.90 6.26 8.78
N ARG A 176 -8.39 6.97 9.81
CA ARG A 176 -7.97 8.35 10.10
C ARG A 176 -6.46 8.45 10.36
N PRO A 177 -5.83 7.56 11.15
CA PRO A 177 -4.38 7.63 11.37
C PRO A 177 -3.56 7.46 10.09
N TYR A 178 -3.99 6.58 9.17
CA TYR A 178 -3.34 6.42 7.88
C TYR A 178 -3.39 7.71 7.05
N HIS A 179 -4.58 8.30 6.89
CA HIS A 179 -4.73 9.52 6.08
C HIS A 179 -4.09 10.74 6.74
N ALA A 180 -4.12 10.85 8.06
CA ALA A 180 -3.40 11.90 8.79
C ALA A 180 -1.88 11.79 8.57
N ARG A 181 -1.34 10.57 8.63
CA ARG A 181 0.08 10.33 8.37
C ARG A 181 0.45 10.64 6.92
N LEU A 182 -0.37 10.23 5.97
CA LEU A 182 -0.16 10.52 4.54
C LEU A 182 -0.17 12.03 4.27
N ALA A 183 -1.17 12.75 4.76
CA ALA A 183 -1.26 14.20 4.63
C ALA A 183 -0.04 14.92 5.22
N LEU A 184 0.41 14.51 6.42
CA LEU A 184 1.61 15.05 7.05
C LEU A 184 2.87 14.83 6.20
N LEU A 185 3.03 13.66 5.58
CA LEU A 185 4.18 13.36 4.73
C LEU A 185 4.17 14.19 3.44
N LEU A 186 3.00 14.35 2.82
CA LEU A 186 2.83 15.18 1.63
C LEU A 186 3.09 16.65 1.95
N ALA A 187 2.56 17.16 3.06
CA ALA A 187 2.82 18.53 3.52
C ALA A 187 4.32 18.76 3.75
N ARG A 188 5.02 17.82 4.39
CA ARG A 188 6.47 17.90 4.61
C ARG A 188 7.28 17.89 3.32
N ALA A 189 6.91 17.06 2.34
CA ALA A 189 7.59 17.03 1.06
C ALA A 189 7.36 18.32 0.27
N ARG A 190 6.11 18.78 0.20
CA ARG A 190 5.77 20.05 -0.43
C ARG A 190 6.51 21.23 0.21
N ALA A 191 6.57 21.29 1.53
CA ALA A 191 7.31 22.36 2.23
C ALA A 191 8.82 22.34 1.92
N ALA A 192 9.40 21.15 1.71
CA ALA A 192 10.83 21.01 1.44
C ALA A 192 11.18 21.24 -0.05
N PHE A 193 10.28 20.94 -0.98
CA PHE A 193 10.61 20.90 -2.42
C PHE A 193 9.69 21.75 -3.31
N GLY A 194 8.73 22.46 -2.72
CA GLY A 194 7.67 23.18 -3.46
C GLY A 194 6.61 22.26 -4.07
N THR A 195 6.92 20.96 -4.23
CA THR A 195 6.03 19.94 -4.80
C THR A 195 6.03 18.67 -3.95
N ALA A 196 4.89 18.01 -3.86
CA ALA A 196 4.79 16.63 -3.34
C ALA A 196 4.16 15.74 -4.41
N VAL A 197 4.71 14.54 -4.57
CA VAL A 197 4.12 13.50 -5.42
C VAL A 197 3.71 12.32 -4.55
N LEU A 198 2.54 11.78 -4.86
CA LEU A 198 1.93 10.59 -4.31
C LEU A 198 1.72 9.60 -5.47
N LEU A 199 2.50 8.53 -5.52
CA LEU A 199 2.17 7.36 -6.33
C LEU A 199 1.39 6.38 -5.45
N ASP A 200 0.10 6.16 -5.72
CA ASP A 200 -0.80 5.24 -5.02
C ASP A 200 -0.88 3.90 -5.78
N LEU A 201 -0.17 2.88 -5.29
CA LEU A 201 0.01 1.60 -5.96
C LEU A 201 -1.12 0.63 -5.66
N HIS A 202 -1.58 -0.10 -6.68
CA HIS A 202 -2.65 -1.09 -6.56
C HIS A 202 -2.41 -2.29 -7.47
N SER A 203 -3.16 -3.34 -7.17
CA SER A 203 -3.19 -4.56 -7.97
C SER A 203 -4.62 -4.80 -8.41
N MET A 204 -4.81 -5.07 -9.70
CA MET A 204 -6.11 -5.34 -10.31
C MET A 204 -6.20 -6.80 -10.78
N PRO A 205 -7.40 -7.40 -10.81
CA PRO A 205 -7.59 -8.67 -11.51
C PRO A 205 -7.31 -8.49 -13.01
N THR A 206 -7.06 -9.61 -13.71
CA THR A 206 -6.98 -9.54 -15.16
C THR A 206 -8.31 -9.11 -15.75
N LEU A 207 -8.25 -8.17 -16.70
CA LEU A 207 -9.43 -7.62 -17.36
C LEU A 207 -9.83 -8.43 -18.60
N GLY A 208 -9.05 -9.46 -18.96
CA GLY A 208 -9.25 -10.28 -20.16
C GLY A 208 -8.27 -9.93 -21.29
N ALA A 209 -8.31 -10.73 -22.37
CA ALA A 209 -7.42 -10.58 -23.51
C ALA A 209 -7.60 -9.20 -24.19
N GLY A 210 -6.49 -8.61 -24.64
CA GLY A 210 -6.48 -7.30 -25.31
C GLY A 210 -6.81 -6.10 -24.40
N ARG A 211 -6.98 -6.32 -23.08
CA ARG A 211 -7.20 -5.23 -22.12
C ARG A 211 -5.87 -4.74 -21.52
N PRO A 212 -5.83 -3.49 -21.04
CA PRO A 212 -4.63 -2.93 -20.42
C PRO A 212 -4.19 -3.76 -19.21
N ARG A 213 -2.87 -3.99 -19.09
CA ARG A 213 -2.27 -4.63 -17.90
C ARG A 213 -1.69 -3.63 -16.90
N VAL A 214 -1.55 -2.38 -17.31
CA VAL A 214 -1.13 -1.27 -16.47
C VAL A 214 -2.10 -0.12 -16.69
N VAL A 215 -2.61 0.47 -15.61
CA VAL A 215 -3.53 1.62 -15.69
C VAL A 215 -3.03 2.72 -14.76
N LEU A 216 -2.94 3.93 -15.29
CA LEU A 216 -2.68 5.14 -14.54
C LEU A 216 -4.00 5.88 -14.31
N GLY A 217 -4.23 6.37 -13.09
CA GLY A 217 -5.43 7.11 -12.73
C GLY A 217 -5.09 8.42 -12.04
N ASP A 218 -5.40 9.55 -12.68
CA ASP A 218 -5.17 10.91 -12.17
C ASP A 218 -6.48 11.67 -11.93
N ARG A 219 -7.59 10.94 -11.93
CA ARG A 219 -8.95 11.45 -11.88
C ARG A 219 -9.22 12.52 -12.94
N PHE A 220 -8.86 12.22 -14.18
CA PHE A 220 -9.07 13.11 -15.32
C PHE A 220 -8.43 14.48 -15.09
N GLY A 221 -7.17 14.49 -14.61
CA GLY A 221 -6.40 15.69 -14.31
C GLY A 221 -6.72 16.39 -12.98
N THR A 222 -7.69 15.90 -12.20
CA THR A 222 -8.05 16.55 -10.93
C THR A 222 -7.11 16.22 -9.78
N SER A 223 -6.41 15.08 -9.81
CA SER A 223 -5.48 14.69 -8.74
C SER A 223 -4.00 14.89 -9.08
N ALA A 224 -3.63 15.01 -10.35
CA ALA A 224 -2.24 15.29 -10.77
C ALA A 224 -2.19 16.22 -12.00
N GLY A 225 -1.05 16.89 -12.20
CA GLY A 225 -0.83 17.70 -13.39
C GLY A 225 -0.33 16.83 -14.54
N GLY A 226 -0.74 17.14 -15.77
CA GLY A 226 -0.45 16.33 -16.96
C GLY A 226 1.02 15.99 -17.16
N ARG A 227 1.95 16.90 -16.78
CA ARG A 227 3.40 16.65 -16.85
C ARG A 227 3.84 15.42 -16.04
N PHE A 228 3.29 15.21 -14.84
CA PHE A 228 3.62 14.03 -14.03
C PHE A 228 3.05 12.75 -14.62
N VAL A 229 1.84 12.82 -15.19
CA VAL A 229 1.17 11.68 -15.81
C VAL A 229 1.94 11.24 -17.05
N ALA A 230 2.32 12.18 -17.92
CA ALA A 230 3.13 11.90 -19.11
C ALA A 230 4.48 11.24 -18.77
N ARG A 231 5.14 11.67 -17.68
CA ARG A 231 6.38 11.04 -17.19
C ARG A 231 6.14 9.61 -16.69
N ALA A 232 5.04 9.36 -15.99
CA ALA A 232 4.67 8.01 -15.56
C ALA A 232 4.34 7.10 -16.76
N GLU A 233 3.57 7.58 -17.74
CA GLU A 233 3.24 6.84 -18.96
C GLU A 233 4.50 6.45 -19.75
N ALA A 234 5.40 7.40 -19.98
CA ALA A 234 6.66 7.15 -20.67
C ALA A 234 7.55 6.14 -19.91
N ALA A 235 7.59 6.22 -18.58
CA ALA A 235 8.35 5.28 -17.76
C ALA A 235 7.78 3.86 -17.83
N VAL A 236 6.45 3.70 -17.82
CA VAL A 236 5.82 2.38 -18.02
C VAL A 236 6.14 1.87 -19.42
N ALA A 237 5.96 2.68 -20.47
CA ALA A 237 6.22 2.27 -21.85
C ALA A 237 7.66 1.77 -22.03
N ALA A 238 8.64 2.49 -21.48
CA ALA A 238 10.05 2.13 -21.55
C ALA A 238 10.39 0.86 -20.75
N ALA A 239 9.91 0.75 -19.50
CA ALA A 239 10.29 -0.34 -18.61
C ALA A 239 9.52 -1.64 -18.90
N ALA A 240 8.24 -1.55 -19.23
CA ALA A 240 7.36 -2.69 -19.44
C ALA A 240 7.34 -3.16 -20.91
N ARG A 241 7.83 -2.32 -21.84
CA ARG A 241 7.63 -2.50 -23.29
C ARG A 241 6.14 -2.68 -23.67
N MET A 242 5.26 -2.01 -22.94
CA MET A 242 3.81 -1.94 -23.21
C MET A 242 3.24 -0.61 -22.73
N PRO A 243 2.17 -0.10 -23.36
CA PRO A 243 1.53 1.12 -22.90
C PRO A 243 0.76 0.90 -21.58
N ALA A 244 0.65 1.96 -20.78
CA ALA A 244 -0.39 2.07 -19.77
C ALA A 244 -1.68 2.62 -20.41
N ALA A 245 -2.84 2.20 -19.92
CA ALA A 245 -4.07 2.94 -20.17
C ALA A 245 -4.21 4.08 -19.15
N LEU A 246 -4.93 5.12 -19.53
CA LEU A 246 -5.20 6.27 -18.67
C LEU A 246 -6.68 6.30 -18.26
N ASN A 247 -6.91 6.42 -16.97
CA ASN A 247 -8.21 6.56 -16.29
C ASN A 247 -9.28 5.49 -16.53
N ALA A 248 -9.02 4.47 -17.35
CA ALA A 248 -9.97 3.41 -17.67
C ALA A 248 -9.37 2.01 -17.46
N PRO A 249 -10.07 1.10 -16.75
CA PRO A 249 -11.33 1.31 -16.02
C PRO A 249 -11.13 1.99 -14.65
N TYR A 250 -9.89 2.37 -14.29
CA TYR A 250 -9.54 2.89 -12.97
C TYR A 250 -9.05 4.34 -13.06
N ALA A 251 -9.97 5.30 -12.88
CA ALA A 251 -9.65 6.72 -12.87
C ALA A 251 -8.92 7.20 -11.60
N GLY A 252 -8.85 6.38 -10.55
CA GLY A 252 -8.32 6.79 -9.24
C GLY A 252 -9.38 6.78 -8.13
N GLY A 253 -9.01 6.21 -6.98
CA GLY A 253 -9.86 6.05 -5.79
C GLY A 253 -9.84 7.23 -4.81
N HIS A 254 -10.32 6.97 -3.60
CA HIS A 254 -10.43 7.94 -2.51
C HIS A 254 -9.08 8.55 -2.12
N VAL A 255 -8.00 7.78 -2.10
CA VAL A 255 -6.66 8.24 -1.70
C VAL A 255 -6.19 9.36 -2.61
N VAL A 256 -6.15 9.14 -3.92
CA VAL A 256 -5.71 10.17 -4.87
C VAL A 256 -6.69 11.34 -4.96
N HIS A 257 -7.99 11.08 -4.80
CA HIS A 257 -9.00 12.14 -4.75
C HIS A 257 -8.83 13.06 -3.53
N ARG A 258 -8.58 12.48 -2.35
CA ARG A 258 -8.48 13.22 -1.08
C ARG A 258 -7.17 13.98 -0.94
N HIS A 259 -6.07 13.39 -1.44
CA HIS A 259 -4.72 13.90 -1.18
C HIS A 259 -4.09 14.62 -2.37
N GLY A 260 -4.63 14.45 -3.58
CA GLY A 260 -4.19 15.20 -4.76
C GLY A 260 -4.81 16.60 -4.79
N ASP A 261 -3.96 17.61 -5.00
CA ASP A 261 -4.36 18.99 -5.29
C ASP A 261 -3.27 19.65 -6.16
N PRO A 262 -3.30 19.43 -7.48
CA PRO A 262 -2.24 19.88 -8.38
C PRO A 262 -2.08 21.41 -8.36
N ARG A 263 -3.15 22.16 -8.06
CA ARG A 263 -3.12 23.64 -7.92
C ARG A 263 -2.28 24.08 -6.73
N ARG A 264 -2.13 23.23 -5.72
CA ARG A 264 -1.27 23.46 -4.56
C ARG A 264 0.05 22.71 -4.66
N GLY A 265 0.41 22.14 -5.81
CA GLY A 265 1.67 21.40 -5.98
C GLY A 265 1.68 20.04 -5.26
N VAL A 266 0.52 19.42 -5.05
CA VAL A 266 0.43 18.03 -4.57
C VAL A 266 -0.17 17.17 -5.68
N HIS A 267 0.62 16.27 -6.25
CA HIS A 267 0.20 15.45 -7.39
C HIS A 267 0.04 13.99 -6.95
N ALA A 268 -1.14 13.42 -7.15
CA ALA A 268 -1.47 12.06 -6.77
C ALA A 268 -1.90 11.24 -8.00
N ILE A 269 -1.18 10.15 -8.27
CA ILE A 269 -1.42 9.25 -9.40
C ILE A 269 -1.64 7.85 -8.84
N GLN A 270 -2.72 7.20 -9.25
CA GLN A 270 -2.98 5.80 -8.99
C GLN A 270 -2.28 4.96 -10.06
N LEU A 271 -1.57 3.91 -9.68
CA LEU A 271 -0.97 2.94 -10.60
C LEU A 271 -1.50 1.54 -10.27
N GLU A 272 -2.33 1.02 -11.17
CA GLU A 272 -2.91 -0.32 -11.10
C GLU A 272 -2.09 -1.28 -11.98
N LEU A 273 -1.72 -2.43 -11.41
CA LEU A 273 -0.96 -3.48 -12.09
C LEU A 273 -1.79 -4.76 -12.14
N ASP A 274 -1.95 -5.35 -13.33
CA ASP A 274 -2.56 -6.68 -13.45
C ASP A 274 -1.75 -7.66 -12.60
N ARG A 275 -2.44 -8.36 -11.69
CA ARG A 275 -1.82 -9.31 -10.77
C ARG A 275 -1.03 -10.43 -11.47
N THR A 276 -1.37 -10.77 -12.70
CA THR A 276 -0.65 -11.76 -13.51
C THR A 276 0.75 -11.30 -13.93
N LEU A 277 1.07 -10.00 -13.80
CA LEU A 277 2.41 -9.47 -14.05
C LEU A 277 3.45 -9.95 -13.03
N TYR A 278 3.04 -10.24 -11.80
CA TYR A 278 3.97 -10.47 -10.69
C TYR A 278 3.58 -11.60 -9.74
N LEU A 279 2.36 -12.15 -9.85
CA LEU A 279 1.95 -13.35 -9.14
C LEU A 279 2.05 -14.58 -10.04
N ASP A 280 2.15 -15.74 -9.41
CA ASP A 280 2.03 -17.04 -10.07
C ASP A 280 0.59 -17.32 -10.54
N ALA A 281 0.40 -18.47 -11.18
CA ALA A 281 -0.92 -18.86 -11.72
C ALA A 281 -1.99 -19.07 -10.63
N SER A 282 -1.60 -19.42 -9.40
CA SER A 282 -2.49 -19.53 -8.24
C SER A 282 -2.81 -18.19 -7.59
N LEU A 283 -2.07 -17.13 -7.95
CA LEU A 283 -2.27 -15.75 -7.51
C LEU A 283 -2.08 -15.55 -6.01
N ASP A 284 -1.26 -16.39 -5.39
CA ASP A 284 -0.97 -16.40 -3.95
C ASP A 284 0.54 -16.42 -3.63
N GLY A 285 1.39 -16.69 -4.63
CA GLY A 285 2.84 -16.52 -4.59
C GLY A 285 3.37 -15.54 -5.63
N LEU A 286 4.66 -15.22 -5.56
CA LEU A 286 5.33 -14.39 -6.57
C LEU A 286 5.62 -15.25 -7.82
N GLY A 287 5.29 -14.71 -8.99
CA GLY A 287 5.63 -15.28 -10.27
C GLY A 287 6.96 -14.74 -10.81
N GLU A 288 7.40 -15.28 -11.96
CA GLU A 288 8.66 -14.91 -12.63
C GLU A 288 8.73 -13.41 -12.98
N GLY A 289 7.58 -12.80 -13.30
CA GLY A 289 7.48 -11.38 -13.63
C GLY A 289 7.60 -10.41 -12.44
N ALA A 290 7.77 -10.91 -11.20
CA ALA A 290 7.83 -10.05 -10.02
C ALA A 290 8.97 -9.04 -10.05
N ALA A 291 10.16 -9.45 -10.48
CA ALA A 291 11.32 -8.56 -10.60
C ALA A 291 11.10 -7.48 -11.68
N ALA A 292 10.58 -7.87 -12.84
CA ALA A 292 10.26 -6.94 -13.92
C ALA A 292 9.18 -5.93 -13.50
N THR A 293 8.15 -6.38 -12.78
CA THR A 293 7.10 -5.50 -12.25
C THR A 293 7.64 -4.51 -11.22
N ALA A 294 8.56 -4.96 -10.36
CA ALA A 294 9.25 -4.07 -9.43
C ALA A 294 10.09 -3.01 -10.17
N ALA A 295 10.72 -3.38 -11.29
CA ALA A 295 11.47 -2.45 -12.14
C ALA A 295 10.56 -1.41 -12.81
N ILE A 296 9.36 -1.78 -13.25
CA ILE A 296 8.34 -0.83 -13.75
C ILE A 296 8.00 0.19 -12.68
N VAL A 297 7.66 -0.27 -11.47
CA VAL A 297 7.34 0.62 -10.35
C VAL A 297 8.51 1.55 -10.03
N ARG A 298 9.74 1.01 -10.00
CA ARG A 298 10.96 1.80 -9.76
C ARG A 298 11.14 2.89 -10.82
N ALA A 299 10.99 2.55 -12.10
CA ALA A 299 11.11 3.49 -13.21
C ALA A 299 10.08 4.63 -13.12
N VAL A 300 8.82 4.31 -12.80
CA VAL A 300 7.78 5.32 -12.58
C VAL A 300 8.15 6.23 -11.42
N ILE A 301 8.63 5.68 -10.30
CA ILE A 301 9.04 6.49 -9.17
C ILE A 301 10.19 7.42 -9.56
N ASP A 302 11.21 6.93 -10.27
CA ASP A 302 12.35 7.74 -10.69
C ASP A 302 11.95 8.85 -11.66
N ALA A 303 11.04 8.56 -12.60
CA ALA A 303 10.52 9.55 -13.52
C ALA A 303 9.71 10.65 -12.82
N LEU A 304 8.88 10.28 -11.84
CA LEU A 304 8.11 11.23 -11.02
C LEU A 304 9.02 12.04 -10.10
N ALA A 305 10.07 11.42 -9.56
CA ALA A 305 11.11 12.07 -8.79
C ALA A 305 11.84 13.14 -9.60
N ASP A 306 12.23 12.81 -10.83
CA ASP A 306 12.92 13.72 -11.75
C ASP A 306 12.03 14.91 -12.11
N GLU A 307 10.74 14.67 -12.34
CA GLU A 307 9.77 15.72 -12.66
C GLU A 307 9.49 16.65 -11.47
N ALA A 308 9.50 16.12 -10.24
CA ALA A 308 9.22 16.90 -9.04
C ALA A 308 10.40 17.76 -8.59
N LEU A 309 11.62 17.36 -8.95
CA LEU A 309 12.84 18.03 -8.51
C LEU A 309 13.29 18.99 -9.61
N PRO A 310 13.53 20.27 -9.31
CA PRO A 310 14.07 21.20 -10.29
C PRO A 310 15.31 20.61 -10.95
N SER A 311 15.31 20.60 -12.28
CA SER A 311 16.53 20.44 -13.05
C SER A 311 17.47 21.56 -12.62
N ALA A 312 18.70 21.24 -12.23
CA ALA A 312 19.73 22.22 -11.87
C ALA A 312 20.11 23.18 -13.03
N ARG A 313 19.40 23.10 -14.17
CA ARG A 313 19.63 23.87 -15.39
C ARG A 313 18.93 25.24 -15.41
N MET A 314 18.03 25.54 -14.48
CA MET A 314 17.33 26.84 -14.43
C MET A 314 17.85 27.81 -13.35
N ALA A 315 18.95 27.49 -12.68
CA ALA A 315 19.57 28.38 -11.69
C ALA A 315 20.89 29.01 -12.20
N ALA A 316 21.10 28.99 -13.51
CA ALA A 316 22.32 29.47 -14.17
C ALA A 316 22.03 30.45 -15.33
N GLU A 317 20.83 31.01 -15.39
CA GLU A 317 20.47 32.17 -16.22
C GLU A 317 20.15 33.35 -15.29
#